data_AF-A0A9E5ISR7-F1
#
_entry.id   AF-A0A9E5ISR7-F1
#
_cell.length_a   1.000
_cell.length_b   1.000
_cell.length_c   1.000
_cell.angle_alpha   90.00
_cell.angle_beta   90.00
_cell.angle_gamma   90.00
#
_symmetry.space_group_name_H-M   'P 1'
#
loop_
_entity.id
_entity.type
_entity.pdbx_description
1 polymer ?
#
loop_
_entity_poly.entity_id
_entity_poly.type
_entity_poly.pdbx_seq_one_letter_code
_entity_poly.pdbx_strand_id
1 'polypeptide(L)'
;MTSDRFYRALTALCLPLYLATLLFGLWVLVTQTLSSVETIGWILSIGLIGGVVAINPAHELIHKSNSTEQTIGGLLLTTVCYGTFKVEHLAGHHVDVATPRDQSTAARGKAVYGFIAQSILNNPRRAIELEKRACIERGTRWRWYASESVGWSAVSLCWIVACAMAVGVFSTRTPWIGVGYFLAQALVAITLLEIINYIEHYGLSRRLENGDDDAPRYERVTHLHSWNSDFALTNALLFQLQRHSDHHAHSFRRYQTLRHHPDSPQLPAGYSTMVLVALVPPLWFRVMDARIPKVMC
;
A
#
# COMPACT_ATOMS: atom_id res chain seq x y z
N MET A 1 -11.31 -7.32 -23.07
CA MET A 1 -10.10 -7.29 -22.21
C MET A 1 -10.42 -7.00 -20.73
N THR A 2 -11.25 -6.00 -20.39
CA THR A 2 -11.62 -5.70 -18.99
C THR A 2 -12.60 -6.69 -18.34
N SER A 3 -13.40 -7.40 -19.13
CA SER A 3 -14.35 -8.43 -18.68
C SER A 3 -13.74 -9.84 -18.57
N ASP A 4 -12.46 -9.97 -18.88
CA ASP A 4 -11.79 -11.27 -18.93
C ASP A 4 -11.59 -11.83 -17.52
N ARG A 5 -12.10 -13.06 -17.32
CA ARG A 5 -12.07 -13.76 -16.04
C ARG A 5 -10.65 -14.14 -15.63
N PHE A 6 -9.73 -14.33 -16.58
CA PHE A 6 -8.35 -14.72 -16.32
C PHE A 6 -7.64 -13.70 -15.41
N TYR A 7 -7.68 -12.42 -15.79
CA TYR A 7 -6.98 -11.36 -15.04
C TYR A 7 -7.55 -11.14 -13.64
N ARG A 8 -8.87 -11.35 -13.47
CA ARG A 8 -9.56 -11.29 -12.17
C ARG A 8 -9.17 -12.46 -11.28
N ALA A 9 -9.14 -13.66 -11.87
CA ALA A 9 -8.73 -14.87 -11.16
C ALA A 9 -7.28 -14.76 -10.68
N LEU A 10 -6.38 -14.21 -11.50
CA LEU A 10 -4.96 -14.07 -11.14
C LEU A 10 -4.77 -13.25 -9.86
N THR A 11 -5.40 -12.08 -9.74
CA THR A 11 -5.33 -11.25 -8.52
C THR A 11 -6.05 -11.90 -7.34
N ALA A 12 -7.14 -12.64 -7.58
CA ALA A 12 -7.87 -13.34 -6.51
C ALA A 12 -7.08 -14.54 -5.95
N LEU A 13 -6.36 -15.26 -6.79
CA LEU A 13 -5.52 -16.41 -6.40
C LEU A 13 -4.33 -16.01 -5.53
N CYS A 14 -3.95 -14.73 -5.51
CA CYS A 14 -2.94 -14.21 -4.60
C CYS A 14 -3.31 -14.41 -3.12
N LEU A 15 -4.60 -14.41 -2.77
CA LEU A 15 -5.04 -14.65 -1.39
C LEU A 15 -4.67 -16.05 -0.86
N PRO A 16 -5.13 -17.16 -1.47
CA PRO A 16 -4.74 -18.48 -1.01
C PRO A 16 -3.22 -18.72 -1.15
N LEU A 17 -2.59 -18.16 -2.19
CA LEU A 17 -1.13 -18.28 -2.38
C LEU A 17 -0.35 -17.61 -1.24
N TYR A 18 -0.74 -16.40 -0.84
CA TYR A 18 -0.06 -15.69 0.23
C TYR A 18 -0.34 -16.30 1.60
N LEU A 19 -1.56 -16.79 1.86
CA LEU A 19 -1.86 -17.55 3.07
C LEU A 19 -0.98 -18.81 3.18
N ALA A 20 -0.81 -19.55 2.09
CA ALA A 20 0.11 -20.69 2.06
C ALA A 20 1.56 -20.26 2.36
N THR A 21 2.00 -19.14 1.78
CA THR A 21 3.35 -18.59 2.01
C THR A 21 3.55 -18.19 3.48
N LEU A 22 2.56 -17.54 4.09
CA LEU A 22 2.61 -17.14 5.50
C LEU A 22 2.66 -18.33 6.45
N LEU A 23 1.85 -19.36 6.19
CA LEU A 23 1.84 -20.58 7.00
C LEU A 23 3.14 -21.38 6.83
N PHE A 24 3.65 -21.47 5.60
CA PHE A 24 4.94 -22.07 5.33
C PHE A 24 6.08 -21.32 6.03
N GLY A 25 6.06 -19.98 5.97
CA GLY A 25 7.03 -19.14 6.67
C GLY A 25 7.05 -19.37 8.18
N LEU A 26 5.87 -19.49 8.81
CA LEU A 26 5.75 -19.82 10.22
C LEU A 26 6.24 -21.25 10.51
N TRP A 27 5.86 -22.21 9.67
CA TRP A 27 6.26 -23.61 9.81
C TRP A 27 7.78 -23.79 9.75
N VAL A 28 8.47 -23.13 8.82
CA VAL A 28 9.94 -23.15 8.74
C VAL A 28 10.56 -22.56 10.00
N LEU A 29 10.07 -21.40 10.45
CA LEU A 29 10.59 -20.73 11.64
C LEU A 29 10.48 -21.61 12.91
N VAL A 30 9.44 -22.43 12.97
CA VAL A 30 9.15 -23.32 14.11
C VAL A 30 9.89 -24.64 14.04
N THR A 31 10.01 -25.24 12.86
CA THR A 31 10.57 -26.60 12.67
C THR A 31 12.07 -26.60 12.45
N GLN A 32 12.63 -25.53 11.90
CA GLN A 32 14.06 -25.43 11.60
C GLN A 32 14.81 -24.70 12.71
N THR A 33 16.10 -25.01 12.85
CA THR A 33 17.03 -24.28 13.69
C THR A 33 17.76 -23.25 12.85
N LEU A 34 17.23 -22.03 12.81
CA LEU A 34 17.83 -20.91 12.10
C LEU A 34 18.69 -20.08 13.06
N SER A 35 19.83 -19.60 12.57
CA SER A 35 20.58 -18.52 13.22
C SER A 35 19.78 -17.22 13.24
N SER A 36 20.25 -16.23 14.00
CA SER A 36 19.61 -14.90 14.03
C SER A 36 19.60 -14.23 12.65
N VAL A 37 20.68 -14.38 11.87
CA VAL A 37 20.78 -13.80 10.53
C VAL A 37 19.82 -14.48 9.56
N GLU A 38 19.75 -15.81 9.59
CA GLU A 38 18.79 -16.57 8.76
C GLU A 38 17.35 -16.26 9.15
N THR A 39 17.06 -16.09 10.44
CA THR A 39 15.72 -15.69 10.92
C THR A 39 15.32 -14.30 10.40
N ILE A 40 16.22 -13.33 10.46
CA ILE A 40 15.99 -11.98 9.92
C ILE A 40 15.78 -12.05 8.40
N GLY A 41 16.66 -12.74 7.68
CA GLY A 41 16.55 -12.93 6.23
C GLY A 41 15.24 -13.62 5.82
N TRP A 42 14.79 -14.58 6.61
CA TRP A 42 13.53 -15.28 6.39
C TRP A 42 12.32 -14.36 6.56
N ILE A 43 12.25 -13.62 7.67
CA ILE A 43 11.16 -12.65 7.93
C ILE A 43 11.14 -11.57 6.86
N LEU A 44 12.30 -11.05 6.46
CA LEU A 44 12.42 -10.09 5.36
C LEU A 44 11.87 -10.68 4.06
N SER A 45 12.22 -11.93 3.74
CA SER A 45 11.76 -12.60 2.52
C SER A 45 10.24 -12.74 2.50
N ILE A 46 9.63 -13.22 3.59
CA ILE A 46 8.16 -13.36 3.69
C ILE A 46 7.49 -11.98 3.57
N GLY A 47 7.98 -10.97 4.29
CA GLY A 47 7.40 -9.63 4.24
C GLY A 47 7.51 -8.94 2.88
N LEU A 48 8.64 -9.11 2.18
CA LEU A 48 8.81 -8.63 0.80
C LEU A 48 7.82 -9.32 -0.16
N ILE A 49 7.64 -10.64 -0.02
CA ILE A 49 6.61 -11.37 -0.76
C ILE A 49 5.21 -10.85 -0.40
N GLY A 50 4.98 -10.47 0.87
CA GLY A 50 3.74 -9.82 1.30
C GLY A 50 3.44 -8.50 0.62
N GLY A 51 4.46 -7.65 0.42
CA GLY A 51 4.28 -6.44 -0.38
C GLY A 51 3.84 -6.73 -1.81
N VAL A 52 4.44 -7.74 -2.45
CA VAL A 52 4.20 -8.06 -3.88
C VAL A 52 2.93 -8.89 -4.10
N VAL A 53 2.66 -9.89 -3.25
CA VAL A 53 1.60 -10.88 -3.45
C VAL A 53 0.40 -10.63 -2.54
N ALA A 54 0.52 -9.79 -1.51
CA ALA A 54 -0.64 -9.39 -0.70
C ALA A 54 -1.07 -7.96 -0.98
N ILE A 55 -0.21 -6.99 -0.67
CA ILE A 55 -0.57 -5.56 -0.73
C ILE A 55 -0.86 -5.12 -2.17
N ASN A 56 0.02 -5.44 -3.11
CA ASN A 56 -0.14 -5.00 -4.49
C ASN A 56 -1.43 -5.52 -5.17
N PRO A 57 -1.78 -6.82 -5.14
CA PRO A 57 -3.08 -7.26 -5.64
C PRO A 57 -4.24 -6.74 -4.80
N ALA A 58 -4.07 -6.53 -3.48
CA ALA A 58 -5.10 -5.90 -2.67
C ALA A 58 -5.41 -4.48 -3.13
N HIS A 59 -4.36 -3.68 -3.41
CA HIS A 59 -4.46 -2.33 -3.94
C HIS A 59 -5.31 -2.32 -5.22
N GLU A 60 -5.04 -3.20 -6.19
CA GLU A 60 -5.88 -3.34 -7.38
C GLU A 60 -7.34 -3.70 -7.03
N LEU A 61 -7.54 -4.69 -6.16
CA LEU A 61 -8.86 -5.26 -5.85
C LEU A 61 -9.78 -4.30 -5.09
N ILE A 62 -9.25 -3.47 -4.17
CA ILE A 62 -10.07 -2.54 -3.38
C ILE A 62 -10.68 -1.43 -4.23
N HIS A 63 -10.07 -1.09 -5.37
CA HIS A 63 -10.58 -0.08 -6.31
C HIS A 63 -11.75 -0.57 -7.15
N LYS A 64 -12.07 -1.87 -7.14
CA LYS A 64 -13.09 -2.43 -8.04
C LYS A 64 -14.48 -2.29 -7.44
N SER A 65 -15.50 -2.17 -8.27
CA SER A 65 -16.90 -2.03 -7.82
C SER A 65 -17.52 -3.33 -7.30
N ASN A 66 -16.88 -4.47 -7.54
CA ASN A 66 -17.35 -5.77 -7.10
C ASN A 66 -17.00 -6.02 -5.62
N SER A 67 -18.01 -6.30 -4.79
CA SER A 67 -17.83 -6.52 -3.36
C SER A 67 -16.97 -7.73 -3.01
N THR A 68 -17.00 -8.80 -3.81
CA THR A 68 -16.13 -9.97 -3.63
C THR A 68 -14.67 -9.59 -3.85
N GLU A 69 -14.36 -8.85 -4.91
CA GLU A 69 -13.00 -8.34 -5.17
C GLU A 69 -12.53 -7.45 -4.02
N GLN A 70 -13.36 -6.48 -3.59
CA GLN A 70 -13.02 -5.62 -2.45
C GLN A 70 -12.83 -6.40 -1.13
N THR A 71 -13.58 -7.48 -0.93
CA THR A 71 -13.43 -8.35 0.25
C THR A 71 -12.13 -9.13 0.21
N ILE A 72 -11.76 -9.69 -0.95
CA ILE A 72 -10.48 -10.37 -1.14
C ILE A 72 -9.32 -9.39 -0.90
N GLY A 73 -9.42 -8.17 -1.43
CA GLY A 73 -8.43 -7.11 -1.18
C GLY A 73 -8.32 -6.75 0.31
N GLY A 74 -9.46 -6.60 1.00
CA GLY A 74 -9.48 -6.39 2.45
C GLY A 74 -8.83 -7.53 3.23
N LEU A 75 -9.17 -8.79 2.91
CA LEU A 75 -8.57 -9.98 3.52
C LEU A 75 -7.06 -10.02 3.31
N LEU A 76 -6.58 -9.77 2.09
CA LEU A 76 -5.15 -9.66 1.80
C LEU A 76 -4.46 -8.60 2.68
N LEU A 77 -5.03 -7.40 2.82
CA LEU A 77 -4.46 -6.36 3.70
C LEU A 77 -4.41 -6.79 5.18
N THR A 78 -5.36 -7.60 5.64
CA THR A 78 -5.34 -8.10 7.02
C THR A 78 -4.22 -9.08 7.31
N THR A 79 -3.70 -9.76 6.28
CA THR A 79 -2.55 -10.67 6.41
C THR A 79 -1.22 -9.95 6.66
N VAL A 80 -1.22 -8.62 6.56
CA VAL A 80 -0.07 -7.74 6.82
C VAL A 80 -0.44 -6.60 7.79
N CYS A 81 -1.48 -6.77 8.60
CA CYS A 81 -1.95 -5.77 9.58
C CYS A 81 -2.29 -4.37 9.00
N TYR A 82 -2.63 -4.26 7.71
CA TYR A 82 -2.83 -2.97 7.05
C TYR A 82 -4.23 -2.77 6.47
N GLY A 83 -5.25 -3.37 7.10
CA GLY A 83 -6.65 -3.29 6.65
C GLY A 83 -7.23 -1.87 6.57
N THR A 84 -6.75 -0.95 7.40
CA THR A 84 -7.17 0.46 7.41
C THR A 84 -6.78 1.20 6.13
N PHE A 85 -5.75 0.71 5.41
CA PHE A 85 -5.35 1.21 4.10
C PHE A 85 -6.49 1.22 3.11
N LYS A 86 -7.41 0.25 3.13
CA LYS A 86 -8.55 0.24 2.21
C LYS A 86 -9.37 1.53 2.31
N VAL A 87 -9.67 1.98 3.53
CA VAL A 87 -10.47 3.19 3.76
C VAL A 87 -9.63 4.43 3.47
N GLU A 88 -8.42 4.51 4.03
CA GLU A 88 -7.53 5.67 3.89
C GLU A 88 -7.16 5.91 2.42
N HIS A 89 -6.83 4.86 1.70
CA HIS A 89 -6.36 4.97 0.34
C HIS A 89 -7.47 5.44 -0.61
N LEU A 90 -8.68 4.86 -0.48
CA LEU A 90 -9.83 5.18 -1.33
C LEU A 90 -10.43 6.56 -1.05
N ALA A 91 -10.68 6.88 0.23
CA ALA A 91 -11.39 8.09 0.63
C ALA A 91 -10.44 9.24 1.04
N GLY A 92 -9.17 8.94 1.27
CA GLY A 92 -8.13 9.89 1.66
C GLY A 92 -7.14 10.10 0.53
N HIS A 93 -6.14 9.23 0.43
CA HIS A 93 -5.01 9.40 -0.50
C HIS A 93 -5.47 9.72 -1.94
N HIS A 94 -6.35 8.93 -2.56
CA HIS A 94 -6.79 9.22 -3.94
C HIS A 94 -7.50 10.57 -4.11
N VAL A 95 -8.18 11.06 -3.06
CA VAL A 95 -8.90 12.33 -3.07
C VAL A 95 -7.97 13.51 -2.83
N ASP A 96 -7.03 13.34 -1.90
CA ASP A 96 -6.15 14.39 -1.38
C ASP A 96 -4.71 14.31 -1.94
N VAL A 97 -4.39 13.34 -2.82
CA VAL A 97 -3.03 13.12 -3.38
C VAL A 97 -2.40 14.42 -3.85
N ALA A 98 -1.09 14.57 -3.61
CA ALA A 98 -0.35 15.78 -3.93
C ALA A 98 -0.91 17.05 -3.24
N THR A 99 -1.55 16.93 -2.06
CA THR A 99 -1.93 18.07 -1.21
C THR A 99 -1.36 17.90 0.21
N PRO A 100 -1.26 18.97 1.01
CA PRO A 100 -0.81 18.89 2.39
C PRO A 100 -1.69 18.01 3.31
N ARG A 101 -2.92 17.68 2.89
CA ARG A 101 -3.81 16.79 3.65
C ARG A 101 -3.42 15.32 3.49
N ASP A 102 -2.72 14.99 2.41
CA ASP A 102 -2.34 13.62 2.13
C ASP A 102 -1.12 13.18 2.94
N GLN A 103 -1.29 12.09 3.69
CA GLN A 103 -0.24 11.50 4.50
C GLN A 103 0.70 10.61 3.67
N SER A 104 0.26 10.20 2.47
CA SER A 104 0.99 9.33 1.54
C SER A 104 1.65 10.10 0.38
N THR A 105 1.68 11.44 0.44
CA THR A 105 2.47 12.30 -0.45
C THR A 105 3.69 12.81 0.30
N ALA A 106 4.89 12.60 -0.25
CA ALA A 106 6.12 13.08 0.36
C ALA A 106 6.46 14.50 -0.13
N ALA A 107 6.56 15.46 0.77
CA ALA A 107 7.07 16.79 0.42
C ALA A 107 8.52 16.72 -0.09
N ARG A 108 8.89 17.67 -0.96
CA ARG A 108 10.28 17.81 -1.43
C ARG A 108 11.24 17.95 -0.24
N GLY A 109 12.38 17.29 -0.32
CA GLY A 109 13.41 17.24 0.73
C GLY A 109 13.07 16.34 1.93
N LYS A 110 11.86 15.79 2.03
CA LYS A 110 11.51 14.86 3.12
C LYS A 110 12.24 13.54 2.94
N ALA A 111 12.98 13.08 3.95
CA ALA A 111 13.67 11.79 3.90
C ALA A 111 12.67 10.62 4.04
N VAL A 112 12.96 9.50 3.34
CA VAL A 112 12.09 8.31 3.29
C VAL A 112 11.74 7.77 4.68
N TYR A 113 12.66 7.77 5.63
CA TYR A 113 12.42 7.24 6.98
C TYR A 113 11.40 8.08 7.76
N GLY A 114 11.50 9.40 7.66
CA GLY A 114 10.52 10.31 8.26
C GLY A 114 9.16 10.23 7.58
N PHE A 115 9.14 9.93 6.28
CA PHE A 115 7.91 9.64 5.55
C PHE A 115 7.24 8.35 6.03
N ILE A 116 7.98 7.23 6.06
CA ILE A 116 7.46 5.92 6.50
C ILE A 116 6.88 6.03 7.91
N ALA A 117 7.61 6.64 8.85
CA ALA A 117 7.14 6.80 10.22
C ALA A 117 5.84 7.64 10.28
N GLN A 118 5.77 8.74 9.54
CA GLN A 118 4.55 9.55 9.45
C GLN A 118 3.39 8.73 8.90
N SER A 119 3.60 8.05 7.77
CA SER A 119 2.57 7.33 7.03
C SER A 119 1.97 6.18 7.86
N ILE A 120 2.83 5.32 8.41
CA ILE A 120 2.40 4.17 9.25
C ILE A 120 1.60 4.63 10.49
N LEU A 121 1.96 5.76 11.09
CA LEU A 121 1.29 6.26 12.29
C LEU A 121 0.00 7.03 11.99
N ASN A 122 -0.04 7.78 10.89
CA ASN A 122 -1.14 8.71 10.61
C ASN A 122 -2.22 8.10 9.70
N ASN A 123 -1.87 7.21 8.77
CA ASN A 123 -2.86 6.61 7.84
C ASN A 123 -3.98 5.86 8.57
N PRO A 124 -3.70 4.99 9.58
CA PRO A 124 -4.76 4.32 10.30
C PRO A 124 -5.68 5.28 11.07
N ARG A 125 -5.13 6.39 11.59
CA ARG A 125 -5.91 7.43 12.28
C ARG A 125 -6.82 8.17 11.30
N ARG A 126 -6.26 8.57 10.15
CA ARG A 126 -6.98 9.24 9.08
C ARG A 126 -8.11 8.37 8.52
N ALA A 127 -7.92 7.06 8.39
CA ALA A 127 -8.99 6.13 8.01
C ALA A 127 -10.24 6.28 8.89
N ILE A 128 -10.05 6.27 10.22
CA ILE A 128 -11.12 6.43 11.20
C ILE A 128 -11.74 7.83 11.13
N GLU A 129 -10.93 8.87 10.93
CA GLU A 129 -11.42 10.24 10.75
C GLU A 129 -12.31 10.38 9.51
N LEU A 130 -11.93 9.75 8.40
CA LEU A 130 -12.70 9.72 7.16
C LEU A 130 -14.05 9.00 7.35
N GLU A 131 -14.06 7.86 8.03
CA GLU A 131 -15.32 7.16 8.36
C GLU A 131 -16.23 8.01 9.26
N LYS A 132 -15.67 8.68 10.26
CA LYS A 132 -16.42 9.60 11.13
C LYS A 132 -17.00 10.77 10.33
N ARG A 133 -16.21 11.37 9.44
CA ARG A 133 -16.66 12.46 8.57
C ARG A 133 -17.80 12.01 7.65
N ALA A 134 -17.67 10.85 7.01
CA ALA A 134 -18.71 10.29 6.17
C ALA A 134 -20.02 10.03 6.93
N CYS A 135 -19.95 9.63 8.21
CA CYS A 135 -21.15 9.51 9.05
C CYS A 135 -21.82 10.88 9.29
N ILE A 136 -21.04 11.92 9.60
CA ILE A 136 -21.52 13.29 9.82
C ILE A 136 -22.22 13.82 8.56
N GLU A 137 -21.61 13.66 7.39
CA GLU A 137 -22.18 14.08 6.10
C GLU A 137 -23.50 13.37 5.77
N ARG A 138 -23.68 12.13 6.26
CA ARG A 138 -24.93 11.36 6.11
C ARG A 138 -25.95 11.63 7.23
N GLY A 139 -25.66 12.48 8.21
CA GLY A 139 -26.51 12.72 9.37
C GLY A 139 -26.61 11.53 10.34
N THR A 140 -25.61 10.64 10.33
CA THR A 140 -25.56 9.43 11.16
C THR A 140 -24.47 9.51 12.23
N ARG A 141 -24.53 8.66 13.26
CA ARG A 141 -23.47 8.56 14.29
C ARG A 141 -22.49 7.45 13.95
N TRP A 142 -21.20 7.75 14.01
CA TRP A 142 -20.15 6.74 13.89
C TRP A 142 -20.20 5.74 15.06
N ARG A 143 -20.11 4.45 14.75
CA ARG A 143 -20.14 3.35 15.72
C ARG A 143 -18.98 2.42 15.44
N TRP A 144 -18.15 2.17 16.44
CA TRP A 144 -16.90 1.40 16.29
C TRP A 144 -17.12 -0.01 15.71
N TYR A 145 -18.20 -0.69 16.08
CA TYR A 145 -18.50 -2.05 15.63
C TYR A 145 -19.06 -2.12 14.19
N ALA A 146 -19.41 -0.97 13.61
CA ALA A 146 -19.81 -0.84 12.21
C ALA A 146 -18.69 -0.23 11.35
N SER A 147 -17.55 0.12 11.95
CA SER A 147 -16.40 0.66 11.23
C SER A 147 -15.70 -0.44 10.45
N GLU A 148 -15.45 -0.16 9.19
CA GLU A 148 -14.72 -1.04 8.30
C GLU A 148 -13.26 -1.18 8.74
N SER A 149 -12.62 -0.07 9.12
CA SER A 149 -11.25 -0.07 9.65
C SER A 149 -11.12 -0.93 10.91
N VAL A 150 -12.08 -0.85 11.83
CA VAL A 150 -12.10 -1.67 13.05
C VAL A 150 -12.32 -3.14 12.71
N GLY A 151 -13.25 -3.44 11.80
CA GLY A 151 -13.51 -4.81 11.33
C GLY A 151 -12.27 -5.47 10.74
N TRP A 152 -11.56 -4.80 9.83
CA TRP A 152 -10.32 -5.34 9.25
C TRP A 152 -9.18 -5.46 10.26
N SER A 153 -9.11 -4.55 11.24
CA SER A 153 -8.14 -4.64 12.34
C SER A 153 -8.43 -5.85 13.23
N ALA A 154 -9.70 -6.17 13.48
CA ALA A 154 -10.10 -7.36 14.22
C ALA A 154 -9.72 -8.66 13.48
N VAL A 155 -9.88 -8.72 12.15
CA VAL A 155 -9.43 -9.87 11.35
C VAL A 155 -7.90 -10.01 11.40
N SER A 156 -7.15 -8.89 11.37
CA SER A 156 -5.69 -8.90 11.55
C SER A 156 -5.30 -9.47 12.92
N LEU A 157 -6.05 -9.13 13.98
CA LEU A 157 -5.87 -9.70 15.31
C LEU A 157 -6.16 -11.21 15.32
N CYS A 158 -7.17 -11.69 14.59
CA CYS A 158 -7.43 -13.12 14.44
C CYS A 158 -6.24 -13.84 13.81
N TRP A 159 -5.56 -13.26 12.82
CA TRP A 159 -4.34 -13.84 12.24
C TRP A 159 -3.18 -13.90 13.22
N ILE A 160 -2.98 -12.84 14.02
CA ILE A 160 -1.95 -12.81 15.08
C ILE A 160 -2.20 -13.95 16.08
N VAL A 161 -3.44 -14.08 16.57
CA VAL A 161 -3.84 -15.13 17.50
C VAL A 161 -3.69 -16.51 16.87
N ALA A 162 -4.10 -16.70 15.61
CA ALA A 162 -3.95 -17.95 14.89
C ALA A 162 -2.49 -18.37 14.76
N CYS A 163 -1.58 -17.45 14.46
CA CYS A 163 -0.14 -17.72 14.41
C CYS A 163 0.41 -18.12 15.79
N ALA A 164 0.02 -17.42 16.85
CA ALA A 164 0.42 -17.75 18.21
C ALA A 164 -0.07 -19.15 18.63
N MET A 165 -1.34 -19.46 18.35
CA MET A 165 -1.94 -20.77 18.62
C MET A 165 -1.27 -21.88 17.82
N ALA A 166 -0.96 -21.65 16.53
CA ALA A 166 -0.26 -22.62 15.70
C ALA A 166 1.10 -23.00 16.31
N VAL A 167 1.86 -22.02 16.81
CA VAL A 167 3.12 -22.32 17.53
C VAL A 167 2.84 -23.09 18.82
N GLY A 168 1.87 -22.66 19.64
CA GLY A 168 1.57 -23.30 20.92
C GLY A 168 1.04 -24.75 20.82
N VAL A 169 0.39 -25.10 19.71
CA VAL A 169 -0.16 -26.44 19.48
C VAL A 169 0.87 -27.36 18.82
N PHE A 170 1.61 -26.87 17.82
CA PHE A 170 2.48 -27.69 16.99
C PHE A 170 3.97 -27.61 17.35
N SER A 171 4.31 -26.89 18.42
CA SER A 171 5.69 -26.72 18.88
C SER A 171 5.78 -26.66 20.40
N THR A 172 6.95 -27.01 20.94
CA THR A 172 7.31 -26.76 22.35
C THR A 172 7.84 -25.34 22.57
N ARG A 173 8.00 -24.54 21.51
CA ARG A 173 8.46 -23.16 21.61
C ARG A 173 7.36 -22.23 22.13
N THR A 174 7.77 -21.05 22.60
CA THR A 174 6.82 -20.05 23.12
C THR A 174 5.87 -19.53 22.02
N PRO A 175 4.54 -19.44 22.27
CA PRO A 175 3.56 -18.89 21.34
C PRO A 175 3.88 -17.48 20.83
N TRP A 176 4.65 -16.70 21.61
CA TRP A 176 5.09 -15.35 21.23
C TRP A 176 5.93 -15.31 19.95
N ILE A 177 6.56 -16.42 19.54
CA ILE A 177 7.24 -16.50 18.24
C ILE A 177 6.25 -16.29 17.10
N GLY A 178 5.03 -16.84 17.18
CA GLY A 178 4.00 -16.66 16.15
C GLY A 178 3.53 -15.21 16.06
N VAL A 179 3.37 -14.54 17.21
CA VAL A 179 3.05 -13.11 17.28
C VAL A 179 4.18 -12.27 16.66
N GLY A 180 5.43 -12.51 17.09
CA GLY A 180 6.60 -11.79 16.60
C GLY A 180 6.80 -11.96 15.09
N TYR A 181 6.66 -13.19 14.59
CA TYR A 181 6.71 -13.48 13.17
C TYR A 181 5.69 -12.69 12.37
N PHE A 182 4.41 -12.76 12.76
CA PHE A 182 3.32 -12.12 12.01
C PHE A 182 3.47 -10.59 11.99
N LEU A 183 3.82 -9.99 13.13
CA LEU A 183 4.03 -8.54 13.22
C LEU A 183 5.28 -8.09 12.46
N ALA A 184 6.37 -8.85 12.51
CA ALA A 184 7.61 -8.48 11.84
C ALA A 184 7.49 -8.57 10.31
N GLN A 185 6.87 -9.63 9.76
CA GLN A 185 6.63 -9.71 8.31
C GLN A 185 5.67 -8.62 7.84
N ALA A 186 4.63 -8.31 8.63
CA ALA A 186 3.67 -7.26 8.33
C ALA A 186 4.37 -5.89 8.27
N LEU A 187 5.24 -5.59 9.23
CA LEU A 187 6.02 -4.36 9.24
C LEU A 187 6.92 -4.22 8.00
N VAL A 188 7.56 -5.31 7.56
CA VAL A 188 8.36 -5.32 6.33
C VAL A 188 7.48 -5.03 5.10
N ALA A 189 6.34 -5.70 4.99
CA ALA A 189 5.40 -5.51 3.87
C ALA A 189 4.87 -4.06 3.81
N ILE A 190 4.42 -3.51 4.95
CA ILE A 190 3.96 -2.12 5.05
C ILE A 190 5.09 -1.15 4.73
N THR A 191 6.30 -1.39 5.24
CA THR A 191 7.46 -0.53 4.95
C THR A 191 7.76 -0.50 3.46
N LEU A 192 7.70 -1.65 2.78
CA LEU A 192 7.87 -1.70 1.32
C LEU A 192 6.80 -0.87 0.61
N LEU A 193 5.52 -1.02 0.98
CA LEU A 193 4.43 -0.20 0.44
C LEU A 193 4.69 1.29 0.63
N GLU A 194 5.08 1.72 1.82
CA GLU A 194 5.31 3.14 2.08
C GLU A 194 6.55 3.68 1.35
N ILE A 195 7.57 2.85 1.09
CA ILE A 195 8.65 3.26 0.17
C ILE A 195 8.10 3.42 -1.25
N ILE A 196 7.19 2.55 -1.69
CA ILE A 196 6.54 2.69 -3.00
C ILE A 196 5.71 3.97 -3.08
N ASN A 197 4.85 4.25 -2.10
CA ASN A 197 4.10 5.51 -2.03
C ASN A 197 5.05 6.73 -2.05
N TYR A 198 6.17 6.64 -1.32
CA TYR A 198 7.18 7.69 -1.30
C TYR A 198 7.75 7.96 -2.70
N ILE A 199 8.17 6.92 -3.43
CA ILE A 199 8.74 7.11 -4.77
C ILE A 199 7.68 7.58 -5.79
N GLU A 200 6.43 7.17 -5.60
CA GLU A 200 5.29 7.49 -6.47
C GLU A 200 4.79 8.93 -6.33
N HIS A 201 4.97 9.54 -5.16
CA HIS A 201 4.40 10.86 -4.86
C HIS A 201 5.42 11.86 -4.31
N TYR A 202 6.71 11.63 -4.55
CA TYR A 202 7.76 12.52 -4.05
C TYR A 202 7.76 13.90 -4.73
N GLY A 203 7.62 14.95 -3.92
CA GLY A 203 7.84 16.33 -4.32
C GLY A 203 6.79 16.92 -5.24
N LEU A 204 5.71 16.19 -5.55
CA LEU A 204 4.62 16.65 -6.39
C LEU A 204 3.56 17.35 -5.53
N SER A 205 3.05 18.48 -6.02
CA SER A 205 1.94 19.19 -5.37
C SER A 205 0.92 19.66 -6.40
N ARG A 206 -0.35 19.64 -6.01
CA ARG A 206 -1.46 20.19 -6.76
C ARG A 206 -1.57 21.68 -6.51
N ARG A 207 -1.87 22.40 -7.58
CA ARG A 207 -2.11 23.84 -7.52
C ARG A 207 -3.45 24.13 -6.83
N LEU A 208 -3.46 25.24 -6.09
CA LEU A 208 -4.68 25.88 -5.63
C LEU A 208 -5.22 26.76 -6.76
N GLU A 209 -6.49 26.57 -7.07
CA GLU A 209 -7.27 27.33 -8.04
C GLU A 209 -8.45 27.99 -7.33
N ASN A 210 -8.95 29.09 -7.90
CA ASN A 210 -10.19 29.70 -7.41
C ASN A 210 -11.35 28.80 -7.85
N GLY A 211 -12.14 28.32 -6.89
CA GLY A 211 -13.37 27.58 -7.20
C GLY A 211 -14.49 28.49 -7.69
N ASP A 212 -15.56 27.90 -8.22
CA ASP A 212 -16.74 28.62 -8.73
C ASP A 212 -17.40 29.55 -7.68
N ASP A 213 -17.16 29.30 -6.39
CA ASP A 213 -17.65 30.08 -5.24
C ASP A 213 -16.60 31.07 -4.67
N ASP A 214 -15.53 31.40 -5.43
CA ASP A 214 -14.33 32.14 -4.98
C ASP A 214 -13.55 31.52 -3.79
N ALA A 215 -13.93 30.31 -3.36
CA ALA A 215 -13.20 29.55 -2.36
C ALA A 215 -12.02 28.80 -3.01
N PRO A 216 -10.79 28.85 -2.45
CA PRO A 216 -9.65 28.13 -3.00
C PRO A 216 -9.87 26.62 -2.94
N ARG A 217 -9.70 25.93 -4.07
CA ARG A 217 -9.82 24.47 -4.20
C ARG A 217 -8.58 23.93 -4.93
N TYR A 218 -8.17 22.71 -4.60
CA TYR A 218 -7.09 22.05 -5.35
C TYR A 218 -7.61 21.61 -6.72
N GLU A 219 -6.76 21.72 -7.73
CA GLU A 219 -7.06 21.23 -9.08
C GLU A 219 -7.41 19.72 -9.06
N ARG A 220 -8.08 19.26 -10.12
CA ARG A 220 -8.48 17.85 -10.22
C ARG A 220 -7.25 16.95 -10.35
N VAL A 221 -7.31 15.75 -9.78
CA VAL A 221 -6.27 14.73 -9.94
C VAL A 221 -6.14 14.34 -11.43
N THR A 222 -4.92 14.39 -11.97
CA THR A 222 -4.56 13.98 -13.32
C THR A 222 -3.34 13.06 -13.27
N HIS A 223 -2.91 12.54 -14.42
CA HIS A 223 -1.69 11.73 -14.57
C HIS A 223 -0.42 12.51 -14.19
N LEU A 224 -0.49 13.83 -14.03
CA LEU A 224 0.65 14.67 -13.66
C LEU A 224 0.97 14.65 -12.15
N HIS A 225 0.06 14.16 -11.30
CA HIS A 225 0.20 14.20 -9.84
C HIS A 225 0.81 12.92 -9.22
N SER A 226 1.42 12.08 -10.03
CA SER A 226 2.21 10.94 -9.57
C SER A 226 3.30 10.58 -10.58
N TRP A 227 4.37 9.95 -10.09
CA TRP A 227 5.46 9.44 -10.89
C TRP A 227 5.07 8.13 -11.58
N ASN A 228 5.59 7.93 -12.79
CA ASN A 228 5.30 6.80 -13.66
C ASN A 228 6.56 6.03 -14.04
N SER A 229 6.39 4.76 -14.40
CA SER A 229 7.47 3.92 -14.92
C SER A 229 6.89 2.81 -15.82
N ASP A 230 7.59 2.47 -16.92
CA ASP A 230 7.11 1.48 -17.92
C ASP A 230 8.12 0.36 -18.19
N PHE A 231 8.77 -0.16 -17.14
CA PHE A 231 9.68 -1.30 -17.28
C PHE A 231 8.92 -2.64 -17.24
N ALA A 232 8.85 -3.31 -18.39
CA ALA A 232 8.00 -4.48 -18.65
C ALA A 232 8.06 -5.59 -17.59
N LEU A 233 9.26 -6.03 -17.17
CA LEU A 233 9.42 -7.12 -16.20
C LEU A 233 8.79 -6.77 -14.84
N THR A 234 9.21 -5.63 -14.29
CA THR A 234 8.70 -5.15 -13.00
C THR A 234 7.21 -4.81 -13.08
N ASN A 235 6.71 -4.37 -14.23
CA ASN A 235 5.29 -4.14 -14.46
C ASN A 235 4.48 -5.44 -14.53
N ALA A 236 5.02 -6.51 -15.11
CA ALA A 236 4.36 -7.81 -15.08
C ALA A 236 4.23 -8.34 -13.63
N LEU A 237 5.31 -8.25 -12.84
CA LEU A 237 5.33 -8.70 -11.45
C LEU A 237 4.43 -7.87 -10.54
N LEU A 238 4.36 -6.57 -10.78
CA LEU A 238 3.61 -5.63 -9.95
C LEU A 238 2.20 -5.34 -10.49
N PHE A 239 1.61 -6.19 -11.33
CA PHE A 239 0.28 -5.93 -11.91
C PHE A 239 0.17 -4.50 -12.46
N GLN A 240 1.16 -4.09 -13.27
CA GLN A 240 1.25 -2.79 -13.93
C GLN A 240 1.17 -1.58 -12.99
N LEU A 241 1.40 -1.75 -11.68
CA LEU A 241 1.32 -0.69 -10.68
C LEU A 241 2.15 0.55 -11.07
N GLN A 242 3.29 0.36 -11.74
CA GLN A 242 4.15 1.48 -12.12
C GLN A 242 3.55 2.40 -13.18
N ARG A 243 2.46 1.99 -13.83
CA ARG A 243 1.58 2.87 -14.62
C ARG A 243 0.69 3.71 -13.70
N HIS A 244 1.28 4.23 -12.63
CA HIS A 244 0.63 4.80 -11.47
C HIS A 244 -0.08 6.11 -11.79
N SER A 245 0.46 6.87 -12.73
CA SER A 245 -0.18 8.09 -13.24
C SER A 245 -1.57 7.82 -13.84
N ASP A 246 -1.71 6.73 -14.61
CA ASP A 246 -3.02 6.36 -15.16
C ASP A 246 -3.94 5.78 -14.08
N HIS A 247 -3.39 5.07 -13.11
CA HIS A 247 -4.12 4.58 -11.95
C HIS A 247 -4.74 5.72 -11.12
N HIS A 248 -3.99 6.78 -10.82
CA HIS A 248 -4.54 7.94 -10.12
C HIS A 248 -5.57 8.71 -10.93
N ALA A 249 -5.39 8.81 -12.25
CA ALA A 249 -6.37 9.44 -13.13
C ALA A 249 -7.64 8.58 -13.33
N HIS A 250 -7.52 7.25 -13.28
CA HIS A 250 -8.58 6.29 -13.63
C HIS A 250 -8.53 5.01 -12.77
N SER A 251 -8.64 5.12 -11.45
CA SER A 251 -8.39 4.00 -10.51
C SER A 251 -9.30 2.76 -10.68
N PHE A 252 -10.48 2.94 -11.27
CA PHE A 252 -11.38 1.82 -11.61
C PHE A 252 -10.89 0.98 -12.79
N ARG A 253 -9.94 1.49 -13.59
CA ARG A 253 -9.34 0.76 -14.71
C ARG A 253 -8.61 -0.46 -14.15
N ARG A 254 -8.73 -1.60 -14.85
CA ARG A 254 -8.04 -2.83 -14.41
C ARG A 254 -6.60 -2.79 -14.83
N TYR A 255 -5.74 -3.41 -14.04
CA TYR A 255 -4.28 -3.36 -14.22
C TYR A 255 -3.81 -3.66 -15.65
N GLN A 256 -4.36 -4.68 -16.31
CA GLN A 256 -3.95 -5.09 -17.65
C GLN A 256 -4.30 -4.05 -18.75
N THR A 257 -5.12 -3.06 -18.40
CA THR A 257 -5.52 -1.98 -19.30
C THR A 257 -4.93 -0.63 -18.94
N LEU A 258 -4.14 -0.53 -17.86
CA LEU A 258 -3.45 0.70 -17.48
C LEU A 258 -2.55 1.19 -18.62
N ARG A 259 -2.58 2.49 -18.88
CA ARG A 259 -1.88 3.14 -19.98
C ARG A 259 -0.62 3.85 -19.46
N HIS A 260 0.40 3.91 -20.31
CA HIS A 260 1.54 4.76 -20.09
C HIS A 260 1.25 6.17 -20.64
N HIS A 261 1.56 7.21 -19.86
CA HIS A 261 1.44 8.61 -20.25
C HIS A 261 2.85 9.21 -20.34
N PRO A 262 3.38 9.49 -21.55
CA PRO A 262 4.75 9.99 -21.71
C PRO A 262 4.98 11.37 -21.10
N ASP A 263 3.92 12.15 -20.93
CA ASP A 263 3.94 13.51 -20.39
C ASP A 263 3.79 13.57 -18.85
N SER A 264 3.53 12.44 -18.18
CA SER A 264 3.60 12.40 -16.71
C SER A 264 5.04 12.42 -16.20
N PRO A 265 5.27 12.82 -14.92
CA PRO A 265 6.59 12.68 -14.30
C PRO A 265 7.09 11.23 -14.39
N GLN A 266 8.28 11.00 -14.92
CA GLN A 266 8.85 9.65 -15.10
C GLN A 266 9.96 9.37 -14.09
N LEU A 267 9.91 8.19 -13.46
CA LEU A 267 11.04 7.68 -12.71
C LEU A 267 12.19 7.33 -13.66
N PRO A 268 13.44 7.57 -13.26
CA PRO A 268 14.61 7.29 -14.11
C PRO A 268 14.95 5.80 -14.21
N ALA A 269 14.35 4.94 -13.37
CA ALA A 269 14.53 3.50 -13.36
C ALA A 269 13.28 2.81 -12.81
N GLY A 270 13.21 1.47 -12.91
CA GLY A 270 12.12 0.67 -12.37
C GLY A 270 12.09 0.68 -10.83
N TYR A 271 10.95 0.28 -10.26
CA TYR A 271 10.70 0.37 -8.81
C TYR A 271 11.78 -0.31 -7.96
N SER A 272 12.27 -1.49 -8.36
CA SER A 272 13.32 -2.20 -7.61
C SER A 272 14.58 -1.35 -7.42
N THR A 273 15.01 -0.63 -8.46
CA THR A 273 16.14 0.30 -8.38
C THR A 273 15.78 1.52 -7.54
N MET A 274 14.61 2.11 -7.78
CA MET A 274 14.20 3.34 -7.11
C MET A 274 13.98 3.15 -5.61
N VAL A 275 13.51 1.98 -5.16
CA VAL A 275 13.44 1.59 -3.74
C VAL A 275 14.82 1.66 -3.11
N LEU A 276 15.84 1.04 -3.72
CA LEU A 276 17.21 1.06 -3.19
C LEU A 276 17.80 2.47 -3.16
N VAL A 277 17.52 3.27 -4.19
CA VAL A 277 17.96 4.68 -4.24
C VAL A 277 17.27 5.52 -3.15
N ALA A 278 15.97 5.32 -2.91
CA ALA A 278 15.20 6.02 -1.89
C ALA A 278 15.75 5.77 -0.47
N LEU A 279 16.23 4.55 -0.21
CA LEU A 279 16.88 4.18 1.05
C LEU A 279 18.23 4.87 1.29
N VAL A 280 18.75 5.63 0.32
CA VAL A 280 19.94 6.47 0.49
C VAL A 280 19.56 7.94 0.23
N PRO A 281 19.01 8.67 1.22
CA PRO A 281 18.42 9.99 1.00
C PRO A 281 19.32 11.00 0.25
N PRO A 282 20.64 11.12 0.52
CA PRO A 282 21.50 12.00 -0.26
C PRO A 282 21.57 11.64 -1.76
N LEU A 283 21.50 10.35 -2.10
CA LEU A 283 21.46 9.89 -3.48
C LEU A 283 20.07 10.14 -4.08
N TRP A 284 19.00 9.84 -3.34
CA TRP A 284 17.63 10.11 -3.74
C TRP A 284 17.43 11.58 -4.13
N PHE A 285 17.81 12.52 -3.26
CA PHE A 285 17.65 13.95 -3.52
C PHE A 285 18.45 14.40 -4.74
N ARG A 286 19.69 13.91 -4.92
CA ARG A 286 20.48 14.20 -6.13
C ARG A 286 19.81 13.73 -7.42
N VAL A 287 19.12 12.59 -7.38
CA VAL A 287 18.44 12.03 -8.55
C VAL A 287 17.10 12.71 -8.81
N MET A 288 16.29 12.90 -7.77
CA MET A 288 14.87 13.25 -7.92
C MET A 288 14.57 14.75 -7.85
N ASP A 289 15.29 15.55 -7.06
CA ASP A 289 14.98 16.98 -6.90
C ASP A 289 15.05 17.74 -8.22
N ALA A 290 16.03 17.40 -9.07
CA ALA A 290 16.20 18.02 -10.39
C ALA A 290 15.10 17.63 -11.39
N ARG A 291 14.30 16.60 -11.09
CA ARG A 291 13.25 16.07 -11.98
C ARG A 291 11.86 16.54 -11.61
N ILE A 292 11.68 17.13 -10.41
CA ILE A 292 10.37 17.66 -9.99
C ILE A 292 9.95 18.77 -10.97
N PRO A 293 8.75 18.68 -11.56
CA PRO A 293 8.26 19.72 -12.47
C PRO A 293 8.16 21.08 -11.75
N LYS A 294 8.76 22.12 -12.34
CA LYS A 294 8.77 23.48 -11.76
C LYS A 294 7.38 24.12 -11.61
N VAL A 295 6.38 23.62 -12.33
CA VAL A 295 5.00 24.13 -12.35
C VAL A 295 4.17 23.55 -11.19
N MET A 296 4.70 22.57 -10.46
CA MET A 296 4.04 21.87 -9.34
C MET A 296 4.68 22.19 -7.98
N CYS A 297 5.41 23.31 -7.88
CA CYS A 297 6.09 23.79 -6.68
C CYS A 297 5.46 25.10 -6.18
#